data_AF-A0A1H8VS85-F1
#
_entry.id   AF-A0A1H8VS85-F1
#
_cell.length_a   1.000
_cell.length_b   1.000
_cell.length_c   1.000
_cell.angle_alpha   90.00
_cell.angle_beta   90.00
_cell.angle_gamma   90.00
#
_symmetry.space_group_name_H-M   'P 1'
#
loop_
_entity.id
_entity.type
_entity.pdbx_description
1 polymer ?
#
loop_
_entity_poly.entity_id
_entity_poly.type
_entity_poly.pdbx_seq_one_letter_code
_entity_poly.pdbx_strand_id
1 'polypeptide(L)' 'MMSEVDLDVVETQLAQAYTRALQPAAREHIHAALLELDAEVPKGLAECPSCGRVGLPERVREHDC' A
#
# COMPACT_ATOMS: atom_id res chain seq x y z
N MET A 1 -23.03 5.33 -0.15
CA MET A 1 -21.74 6.00 -0.42
C MET A 1 -20.73 5.33 0.49
N MET A 2 -20.05 4.28 0.00
CA MET A 2 -18.92 3.72 0.73
C MET A 2 -17.83 4.78 0.64
N SER A 3 -17.46 5.39 1.76
CA SER A 3 -16.30 6.28 1.80
C SER A 3 -15.11 5.51 1.24
N GLU A 4 -14.42 6.07 0.25
CA GLU A 4 -13.11 5.53 -0.16
C GLU A 4 -12.27 5.36 1.10
N VAL A 5 -11.89 4.11 1.37
CA VAL A 5 -11.05 3.79 2.51
C VAL A 5 -9.65 4.23 2.14
N ASP A 6 -9.15 5.22 2.87
CA ASP A 6 -7.76 5.67 2.75
C ASP A 6 -6.82 4.55 3.23
N LEU A 7 -6.19 3.87 2.27
CA LEU A 7 -5.33 2.72 2.56
C LEU A 7 -4.07 3.12 3.34
N ASP A 8 -3.57 4.34 3.18
CA ASP A 8 -2.41 4.85 3.92
C ASP A 8 -2.75 5.02 5.41
N VAL A 9 -3.97 5.50 5.69
CA VAL A 9 -4.49 5.58 7.06
C VAL A 9 -4.65 4.18 7.65
N VAL A 10 -5.19 3.23 6.89
CA VAL A 10 -5.35 1.84 7.35
C VAL A 10 -4.00 1.18 7.65
N GLU A 11 -3.03 1.30 6.75
CA GLU A 11 -1.66 0.76 6.94
C GLU A 11 -1.02 1.34 8.21
N THR A 12 -1.12 2.66 8.41
CA THR A 12 -0.59 3.33 9.60
C THR A 12 -1.21 2.80 10.89
N GLN A 13 -2.54 2.61 10.92
CA GLN A 13 -3.24 2.09 12.09
C GLN A 13 -2.85 0.63 12.39
N LEU A 14 -2.71 -0.21 11.36
CA LEU A 14 -2.29 -1.60 11.52
C LEU A 14 -0.85 -1.70 12.00
N ALA A 15 0.06 -0.88 11.49
CA ALA A 15 1.44 -0.83 11.97
C ALA A 15 1.52 -0.45 13.46
N GLN A 16 0.71 0.52 13.88
CA GLN A 16 0.59 0.88 15.30
C GLN A 16 -0.01 -0.26 16.13
N ALA A 17 -1.05 -0.93 15.65
CA ALA A 17 -1.66 -2.06 16.36
C ALA A 17 -0.66 -3.22 16.50
N TYR A 18 0.12 -3.53 15.47
CA TYR A 18 1.15 -4.57 15.48
C TYR A 18 2.20 -4.33 16.57
N THR A 19 2.67 -3.10 16.71
CA THR A 19 3.69 -2.74 17.72
C THR A 19 3.15 -2.75 19.14
N ARG A 20 1.86 -2.46 19.33
CA ARG A 20 1.20 -2.35 20.65
C ARG A 20 0.51 -3.63 21.11
N ALA A 21 0.27 -4.58 20.21
CA ALA A 21 -0.42 -5.83 20.54
C ALA A 21 0.42 -6.69 21.51
N LEU A 22 -0.19 -7.05 22.64
CA LEU A 22 0.40 -7.92 23.66
C LEU A 22 0.06 -9.40 23.44
N GLN A 23 -1.05 -9.68 22.75
CA GLN A 23 -1.48 -11.04 22.44
C GLN A 23 -0.76 -11.54 21.18
N PRO A 24 0.00 -12.66 21.23
CA PRO A 24 0.74 -13.16 20.08
C PRO A 24 -0.13 -13.41 18.85
N ALA A 25 -1.28 -14.06 19.03
CA ALA A 25 -2.21 -14.33 17.92
C ALA A 25 -2.73 -13.05 17.27
N ALA A 26 -3.04 -12.01 18.07
CA ALA A 26 -3.46 -10.73 17.52
C ALA A 26 -2.33 -10.09 16.69
N ARG A 27 -1.08 -10.18 17.16
CA ARG A 27 0.10 -9.66 16.45
C ARG A 27 0.32 -10.39 15.12
N GLU A 28 0.14 -11.70 15.07
CA GLU A 28 0.20 -12.50 13.85
C GLU A 28 -0.90 -12.10 12.84
N HIS A 29 -2.14 -11.95 13.30
CA HIS A 29 -3.24 -11.54 12.43
C HIS A 29 -3.04 -10.12 11.86
N ILE A 30 -2.54 -9.17 12.67
CA ILE A 30 -2.27 -7.81 12.21
C ILE A 30 -1.11 -7.82 11.19
N HIS A 31 -0.09 -8.63 11.41
CA HIS A 31 1.01 -8.77 10.45
C HIS A 31 0.54 -9.35 9.12
N ALA A 32 -0.33 -10.37 9.14
CA ALA A 32 -0.93 -10.90 7.92
C ALA A 32 -1.72 -9.83 7.16
N ALA A 33 -2.51 -9.00 7.86
CA ALA A 33 -3.25 -7.90 7.22
C ALA A 33 -2.34 -6.86 6.57
N LEU A 34 -1.19 -6.53 7.19
CA LEU A 34 -0.18 -5.64 6.60
C LEU A 34 0.43 -6.22 5.31
N LEU A 35 0.67 -7.53 5.27
CA LEU A 35 1.20 -8.20 4.07
C LEU A 35 0.21 -8.17 2.90
N GLU A 36 -1.08 -8.37 3.17
CA GLU A 36 -2.12 -8.29 2.14
C GLU A 36 -2.25 -6.86 1.59
N LEU A 37 -2.18 -5.84 2.45
CA LEU A 37 -2.20 -4.44 2.01
C LEU A 37 -0.97 -4.08 1.18
N ASP A 38 0.22 -4.58 1.55
CA ASP A 38 1.45 -4.40 0.79
C ASP A 38 1.33 -4.95 -0.63
N ALA A 39 0.74 -6.15 -0.77
CA ALA A 39 0.57 -6.81 -2.07
C ALA A 39 -0.39 -6.07 -3.02
N GLU A 40 -1.40 -5.38 -2.48
CA GLU A 40 -2.41 -4.65 -3.25
C GLU A 40 -1.96 -3.26 -3.68
N VAL A 41 -0.99 -2.65 -2.98
CA VAL A 41 -0.44 -1.34 -3.34
C VAL A 41 0.71 -1.54 -4.31
N PRO A 42 0.66 -1.03 -5.56
CA PRO A 42 1.77 -1.12 -6.49
C PRO A 42 2.98 -0.37 -5.92
N LYS A 43 3.91 -1.10 -5.30
CA LYS A 43 5.12 -0.51 -4.74
C LYS A 43 6.17 -0.35 -5.83
N GLY A 44 6.67 0.88 -5.96
CA GLY A 44 7.83 1.19 -6.79
C GLY A 44 7.53 2.05 -8.02
N LEU A 45 8.59 2.33 -8.77
CA LEU A 45 8.49 3.11 -9.99
C LEU A 45 8.05 2.18 -11.14
N ALA A 46 7.05 2.61 -11.90
CA ALA A 46 6.65 1.98 -13.15
C ALA A 46 7.45 2.57 -14.32
N GLU A 47 7.67 1.78 -15.37
CA GLU A 47 8.24 2.24 -16.63
C GLU A 47 7.11 2.51 -17.63
N CYS A 48 7.18 3.64 -18.34
CA CYS A 48 6.25 3.95 -19.42
C CYS A 48 6.52 3.04 -20.63
N PRO A 49 5.51 2.30 -21.14
CA PRO A 49 5.71 1.46 -22.32
C PRO A 49 5.94 2.23 -23.62
N SER A 50 5.56 3.51 -23.68
CA SER A 50 5.69 4.34 -24.89
C SER A 50 7.05 5.03 -25.02
N CYS A 51 7.61 5.54 -23.92
CA CYS A 51 8.85 6.33 -23.94
C CYS A 51 9.98 5.78 -23.05
N GLY A 52 9.74 4.74 -22.25
CA GLY A 52 10.73 4.13 -21.35
C GLY A 52 11.04 4.94 -20.09
N ARG A 53 10.28 6.00 -19.79
CA ARG A 53 10.51 6.82 -18.58
C ARG A 53 10.04 6.07 -17.33
N VAL A 54 10.89 6.04 -16.31
CA VAL A 54 10.60 5.42 -15.01
C VAL A 54 10.10 6.48 -14.02
N GLY A 55 8.96 6.24 -13.36
CA GLY A 55 8.33 7.20 -12.46
C GLY A 55 7.24 6.55 -11.58
N LEU A 56 6.65 7.32 -10.67
CA LEU A 56 5.51 6.84 -9.90
C LEU A 56 4.37 6.39 -10.84
N PRO A 57 3.67 5.28 -10.58
CA PRO A 57 2.65 4.73 -11.48
C PRO A 57 1.60 5.75 -11.92
N GLU A 58 1.10 6.57 -11.00
CA GLU A 58 0.15 7.65 -11.27
C GLU A 58 0.71 8.69 -12.24
N ARG A 59 1.98 9.09 -12.08
CA ARG A 59 2.64 10.05 -12.98
C ARG A 59 2.95 9.44 -14.34
N VAL A 60 3.28 8.14 -14.37
CA VAL A 60 3.52 7.40 -15.61
C VAL A 60 2.23 7.28 -16.41
N ARG A 61 1.07 7.07 -15.77
CA ARG A 61 -0.24 7.01 -16.43
C ARG A 61 -0.70 8.36 -17.01
N GLU A 62 -0.36 9.46 -16.36
CA GLU A 62 -0.89 10.80 -16.70
C GLU A 62 0.01 11.63 -17.61
N HIS A 63 1.27 11.25 -17.82
CA HIS A 63 2.17 12.08 -18.62
C HIS A 63 1.94 11.90 -20.12
N ASP A 64 1.98 13.01 -20.85
CA ASP A 64 2.02 13.00 -22.30
C ASP A 64 3.39 12.50 -22.79
N CYS A 65 3.34 11.46 -23.62
CA CYS A 65 4.48 10.88 -24.34
C CYS A 65 4.63 11.54 -25.72
#